data_AF-A0A959NW29-F1
#
_entry.id   AF-A0A959NW29-F1
#
_cell.length_a   1.000
_cell.length_b   1.000
_cell.length_c   1.000
_cell.angle_alpha   90.00
_cell.angle_beta   90.00
_cell.angle_gamma   90.00
#
_symmetry.space_group_name_H-M   'P 1'
#
loop_
_entity.id
_entity.type
_entity.pdbx_description
1 polymer ?
#
loop_
_entity_poly.entity_id
_entity_poly.type
_entity_poly.pdbx_seq_one_letter_code
_entity_poly.pdbx_strand_id
1 'polypeptide(L)'
;MESDINFILNKQKVHTKIHPSTVLLALIRKTQKLTGTKEVCKEGDCGACVVLHGDLEENELKYKTINSCLYPIQKVNGKHIVTIEGLNQENLNIIQKEFVNQGASQCGFCTPGFIVSLTGYLLNSKEYDYDEAVNYIGGNICRCTGYNSIKKSVNNILLDMIYVNCNNNNRLEYYVESNILPNYFADIHEKLKKLKNNIIAEEHTLKSPNSFIIGGGTDLFVQKPDELLISDVIFNSPQNEKITTINDKVEIHSSTTIEEVKEFFEKNIKIFSFSKLFKLFASKPIRNSATIAGNIVNASPIADLTITLLSLNAELTLSNSSKEIRKIKLDQFYSGYKSLNLTNDEIIETISFPIPNKNFLFNFEKFSKRTHLDI
;
A
#
# COMPACT_ATOMS: atom_id res chain seq x y z
N MET A 1 15.32 6.49 19.86
CA MET A 1 14.17 5.72 20.38
C MET A 1 14.14 4.38 19.65
N GLU A 2 13.90 3.27 20.35
CA GLU A 2 13.74 1.95 19.73
C GLU A 2 12.38 1.38 20.12
N SER A 3 11.73 0.70 19.18
CA SER A 3 10.45 0.01 19.40
C SER A 3 10.67 -1.50 19.32
N ASP A 4 9.96 -2.23 20.17
CA ASP A 4 9.96 -3.69 20.18
C ASP A 4 8.96 -4.22 19.13
N ILE A 5 9.49 -4.77 18.03
CA ILE A 5 8.67 -5.15 16.85
C ILE A 5 8.70 -6.66 16.69
N ASN A 6 7.51 -7.25 16.65
CA ASN A 6 7.27 -8.67 16.53
C ASN A 6 6.41 -8.95 15.29
N PHE A 7 6.93 -9.70 14.33
CA PHE A 7 6.20 -9.99 13.08
C PHE A 7 6.60 -11.36 12.53
N ILE A 8 5.92 -11.81 11.48
CA ILE A 8 6.30 -13.03 10.76
C ILE A 8 6.97 -12.60 9.45
N LEU A 9 8.21 -13.04 9.22
CA LEU A 9 8.93 -12.86 7.96
C LEU A 9 9.04 -14.21 7.26
N ASN A 10 8.39 -14.35 6.11
CA ASN A 10 8.21 -15.64 5.44
C ASN A 10 7.63 -16.65 6.45
N LYS A 11 8.30 -17.78 6.69
CA LYS A 11 7.85 -18.78 7.67
C LYS A 11 8.27 -18.50 9.13
N GLN A 12 9.14 -17.52 9.38
CA GLN A 12 9.82 -17.34 10.67
C GLN A 12 9.22 -16.19 11.47
N LYS A 13 9.05 -16.39 12.78
CA LYS A 13 8.79 -15.27 13.71
C LYS A 13 10.07 -14.47 13.88
N VAL A 14 9.98 -13.16 13.70
CA VAL A 14 11.07 -12.21 13.89
C VAL A 14 10.71 -11.28 15.03
N HIS A 15 11.64 -11.13 15.97
CA HIS A 15 11.65 -10.08 16.98
C HIS A 15 12.87 -9.20 16.74
N THR A 16 12.67 -7.89 16.81
CA THR A 16 13.75 -6.90 16.67
C THR A 16 13.44 -5.69 17.54
N LYS A 17 14.50 -5.04 18.00
CA LYS A 17 14.41 -3.75 18.67
C LYS A 17 15.21 -2.73 17.86
N ILE A 18 14.53 -1.78 17.24
CA ILE A 18 15.13 -0.85 16.27
C ILE A 18 14.29 0.44 16.18
N HIS A 19 14.84 1.50 15.59
CA HIS A 19 14.09 2.72 15.34
C HIS A 19 12.82 2.45 14.52
N PRO A 20 11.63 2.91 14.95
CA PRO A 20 10.34 2.59 14.30
C PRO A 20 10.23 3.07 12.85
N SER A 21 10.95 4.14 12.50
CA SER A 21 11.08 4.65 11.13
C SER A 21 12.05 3.86 10.25
N THR A 22 12.76 2.85 10.76
CA THR A 22 13.65 2.06 9.91
C THR A 22 12.86 1.44 8.76
N VAL A 23 13.26 1.69 7.52
CA VAL A 23 12.56 1.12 6.37
C VAL A 23 12.74 -0.41 6.33
N LEU A 24 11.65 -1.12 6.07
CA LEU A 24 11.56 -2.58 6.10
C LEU A 24 12.63 -3.24 5.21
N LEU A 25 12.91 -2.65 4.04
CA LEU A 25 13.94 -3.16 3.12
C LEU A 25 15.33 -3.24 3.77
N ALA A 26 15.68 -2.28 4.62
CA ALA A 26 16.97 -2.27 5.29
C ALA A 26 17.10 -3.47 6.24
N LEU A 27 16.06 -3.76 7.02
CA LEU A 27 16.03 -4.94 7.89
C LEU A 27 16.08 -6.24 7.10
N ILE A 28 15.25 -6.37 6.06
CA ILE A 28 15.20 -7.56 5.19
C ILE A 28 16.59 -7.89 4.64
N ARG A 29 17.28 -6.88 4.07
CA ARG A 29 18.55 -7.11 3.37
C ARG A 29 19.77 -7.11 4.30
N LYS A 30 19.85 -6.16 5.24
CA LYS A 30 21.07 -5.94 6.04
C LYS A 30 21.09 -6.81 7.29
N THR A 31 19.95 -7.04 7.93
CA THR A 31 19.84 -7.81 9.17
C THR A 31 19.48 -9.27 8.89
N GLN A 32 18.39 -9.50 8.14
CA GLN A 32 17.89 -10.85 7.85
C GLN A 32 18.61 -11.53 6.67
N LYS A 33 19.47 -10.78 5.96
CA LYS A 33 20.27 -11.26 4.81
C LYS A 33 19.45 -11.90 3.68
N LEU A 34 18.17 -11.55 3.58
CA LEU A 34 17.28 -11.93 2.47
C LEU A 34 17.49 -10.92 1.33
N THR A 35 18.37 -11.25 0.40
CA THR A 35 18.86 -10.32 -0.63
C THR A 35 18.10 -10.37 -1.95
N GLY A 36 17.07 -11.21 -2.05
CA GLY A 36 16.19 -11.37 -3.19
C GLY A 36 15.36 -10.11 -3.47
N THR A 37 14.76 -9.51 -2.44
CA THR A 37 14.13 -8.19 -2.54
C THR A 37 15.20 -7.11 -2.77
N LYS A 38 15.04 -6.28 -3.81
CA LYS A 38 16.12 -5.38 -4.28
C LYS A 38 15.94 -3.94 -3.82
N GLU A 39 17.07 -3.27 -3.63
CA GLU A 39 17.17 -1.83 -3.41
C GLU A 39 17.64 -1.18 -4.71
N VAL A 40 16.82 -0.30 -5.31
CA VAL A 40 17.11 0.33 -6.61
C VAL A 40 16.83 1.83 -6.56
N CYS A 41 15.56 2.26 -6.67
CA CYS A 41 15.21 3.70 -6.72
C CYS A 41 15.07 4.39 -5.35
N LYS A 42 14.67 3.65 -4.30
CA LYS A 42 14.35 4.18 -2.95
C LYS A 42 13.21 5.23 -2.88
N GLU A 43 12.42 5.36 -3.93
CA GLU A 43 11.28 6.29 -3.99
C GLU A 43 9.97 5.61 -4.39
N GLY A 44 9.97 4.27 -4.39
CA GLY A 44 8.78 3.45 -4.65
C GLY A 44 8.32 3.38 -6.11
N ASP A 45 9.06 4.00 -7.05
CA ASP A 45 8.73 4.04 -8.47
C ASP A 45 8.98 2.70 -9.20
N CYS A 46 10.12 2.04 -8.94
CA CYS A 46 10.56 0.90 -9.76
C CYS A 46 9.92 -0.47 -9.43
N GLY A 47 9.28 -0.62 -8.26
CA GLY A 47 8.70 -1.90 -7.81
C GLY A 47 9.66 -3.03 -7.39
N ALA A 48 10.98 -2.90 -7.61
CA ALA A 48 11.95 -3.98 -7.32
C ALA A 48 12.05 -4.40 -5.83
N CYS A 49 11.53 -3.56 -4.92
CA CYS A 49 11.48 -3.80 -3.48
C CYS A 49 10.12 -4.33 -2.98
N VAL A 50 9.19 -4.68 -3.88
CA VAL A 50 7.85 -5.12 -3.47
C VAL A 50 7.91 -6.40 -2.63
N VAL A 51 7.14 -6.41 -1.55
CA VAL A 51 6.88 -7.55 -0.66
C VAL A 51 5.36 -7.66 -0.44
N LEU A 52 4.87 -8.83 -0.03
CA LEU A 52 3.50 -8.96 0.46
C LEU A 52 3.42 -8.57 1.93
N HIS A 53 2.36 -7.86 2.29
CA HIS A 53 1.96 -7.52 3.64
C HIS A 53 0.62 -8.21 3.92
N GLY A 54 0.66 -9.23 4.77
CA GLY A 54 -0.48 -9.99 5.26
C GLY A 54 -0.95 -9.48 6.63
N ASP A 55 -2.26 -9.34 6.79
CA ASP A 55 -2.90 -8.93 8.03
C ASP A 55 -4.23 -9.66 8.23
N LEU A 56 -4.68 -9.73 9.49
CA LEU A 56 -6.03 -10.19 9.81
C LEU A 56 -6.98 -8.98 9.83
N GLU A 57 -7.89 -8.94 8.86
CA GLU A 57 -9.00 -7.98 8.76
C GLU A 57 -10.31 -8.74 8.94
N GLU A 58 -11.14 -8.36 9.91
CA GLU A 58 -12.39 -9.09 10.23
C GLU A 58 -12.15 -10.61 10.44
N ASN A 59 -10.99 -10.97 11.00
CA ASN A 59 -10.53 -12.34 11.19
C ASN A 59 -10.25 -13.13 9.89
N GLU A 60 -10.17 -12.46 8.74
CA GLU A 60 -9.71 -13.03 7.48
C GLU A 60 -8.28 -12.59 7.17
N LEU A 61 -7.47 -13.50 6.65
CA LEU A 61 -6.10 -13.20 6.23
C LEU A 61 -6.11 -12.55 4.85
N LYS A 62 -5.83 -11.25 4.79
CA LYS A 62 -5.73 -10.50 3.55
C LYS A 62 -4.31 -10.06 3.29
N TYR A 63 -3.93 -10.04 2.02
CA TYR A 63 -2.60 -9.62 1.57
C TYR A 63 -2.69 -8.39 0.69
N LYS A 64 -1.70 -7.51 0.82
CA LYS A 64 -1.50 -6.42 -0.13
C LYS A 64 -0.03 -6.27 -0.47
N THR A 65 0.28 -5.69 -1.62
CA THR A 65 1.67 -5.36 -1.99
C THR A 65 2.07 -4.02 -1.40
N ILE A 66 3.31 -3.90 -0.94
CA ILE A 66 3.89 -2.64 -0.46
C ILE A 66 5.33 -2.47 -0.94
N ASN A 67 5.79 -1.23 -1.10
CA ASN A 67 7.20 -0.93 -1.39
C ASN A 67 8.01 -0.93 -0.09
N SER A 68 8.77 -1.99 0.18
CA SER A 68 9.54 -2.11 1.43
C SER A 68 10.61 -1.02 1.62
N CYS A 69 11.04 -0.33 0.54
CA CYS A 69 12.00 0.77 0.62
C CYS A 69 11.46 2.05 1.28
N LEU A 70 10.13 2.20 1.36
CA LEU A 70 9.46 3.35 1.99
C LEU A 70 8.58 2.94 3.18
N TYR A 71 8.49 1.63 3.46
CA TYR A 71 7.57 1.11 4.46
C TYR A 71 8.26 1.03 5.83
N PRO A 72 7.83 1.79 6.83
CA PRO A 72 8.45 1.77 8.16
C PRO A 72 8.18 0.46 8.88
N ILE A 73 9.21 -0.04 9.58
CA ILE A 73 9.16 -1.30 10.31
C ILE A 73 8.09 -1.29 11.42
N GLN A 74 7.76 -0.13 12.00
CA GLN A 74 6.69 -0.06 13.00
C GLN A 74 5.35 -0.59 12.47
N LYS A 75 5.06 -0.36 11.18
CA LYS A 75 3.80 -0.78 10.56
C LYS A 75 3.74 -2.29 10.29
N VAL A 76 4.84 -3.03 10.47
CA VAL A 76 4.83 -4.50 10.32
C VAL A 76 4.62 -5.24 11.63
N ASN A 77 4.54 -4.54 12.78
CA ASN A 77 4.29 -5.19 14.06
C ASN A 77 2.95 -5.95 14.03
N GLY A 78 2.98 -7.24 14.37
CA GLY A 78 1.83 -8.14 14.32
C GLY A 78 1.37 -8.54 12.92
N LYS A 79 2.21 -8.35 11.89
CA LYS A 79 1.89 -8.63 10.48
C LYS A 79 2.71 -9.80 9.92
N HIS A 80 2.32 -10.28 8.75
CA HIS A 80 3.08 -11.25 7.97
C HIS A 80 3.71 -10.54 6.76
N ILE A 81 5.03 -10.65 6.59
CA ILE A 81 5.77 -10.09 5.46
C ILE A 81 6.32 -11.24 4.64
N VAL A 82 6.04 -11.24 3.34
CA VAL A 82 6.54 -12.27 2.41
C VAL A 82 7.47 -11.63 1.38
N THR A 83 8.72 -12.07 1.37
CA THR A 83 9.72 -11.73 0.35
C THR A 83 9.71 -12.77 -0.77
N ILE A 84 10.49 -12.55 -1.83
CA ILE A 84 10.63 -13.54 -2.91
C ILE A 84 11.13 -14.90 -2.37
N GLU A 85 12.03 -14.90 -1.37
CA GLU A 85 12.52 -16.11 -0.72
C GLU A 85 11.41 -16.86 0.03
N GLY A 86 10.40 -16.14 0.51
CA GLY A 86 9.22 -16.72 1.14
C GLY A 86 8.29 -17.45 0.17
N LEU A 87 8.45 -17.25 -1.14
CA LEU A 87 7.67 -17.94 -2.17
C LEU A 87 8.39 -19.14 -2.77
N ASN A 88 9.66 -19.35 -2.40
CA ASN A 88 10.46 -20.46 -2.88
C ASN A 88 10.02 -21.77 -2.23
N GLN A 89 10.03 -22.84 -3.03
CA GLN A 89 9.83 -24.22 -2.60
C GLN A 89 11.00 -25.06 -3.14
N GLU A 90 10.95 -26.39 -2.98
CA GLU A 90 11.96 -27.29 -3.58
C GLU A 90 12.03 -27.13 -5.10
N ASN A 91 10.86 -26.95 -5.73
CA ASN A 91 10.72 -26.67 -7.15
C ASN A 91 10.22 -25.24 -7.38
N LEU A 92 10.42 -24.72 -8.60
CA LEU A 92 9.86 -23.43 -8.99
C LEU A 92 8.33 -23.49 -8.96
N ASN A 93 7.71 -22.49 -8.33
CA ASN A 93 6.25 -22.32 -8.40
C ASN A 93 5.82 -21.93 -9.83
N ILE A 94 4.51 -22.01 -10.10
CA ILE A 94 3.97 -21.76 -11.45
C ILE A 94 4.37 -20.39 -12.02
N ILE A 95 4.39 -19.35 -11.19
CA ILE A 95 4.77 -18.01 -11.61
C ILE A 95 6.25 -17.97 -12.02
N GLN A 96 7.12 -18.51 -11.17
CA GLN A 96 8.56 -18.59 -11.42
C GLN A 96 8.86 -19.41 -12.68
N LYS A 97 8.21 -20.57 -12.83
CA LYS A 97 8.37 -21.46 -13.98
C LYS A 97 7.98 -20.77 -15.27
N GLU A 98 6.85 -20.07 -15.28
CA GLU A 98 6.39 -19.41 -16.49
C GLU A 98 7.27 -18.22 -16.89
N PHE A 99 7.80 -17.48 -15.91
CA PHE A 99 8.78 -16.44 -16.18
C PHE A 99 10.06 -16.99 -16.82
N VAL A 100 10.50 -18.19 -16.44
CA VAL A 100 11.62 -18.88 -17.08
C VAL A 100 11.25 -19.31 -18.50
N ASN A 101 10.11 -19.99 -18.68
CA ASN A 101 9.65 -20.50 -19.97
C ASN A 101 9.53 -19.42 -21.05
N GLN A 102 9.00 -18.25 -20.68
CA GLN A 102 8.76 -17.14 -21.62
C GLN A 102 9.98 -16.23 -21.80
N GLY A 103 11.11 -16.47 -21.12
CA GLY A 103 12.23 -15.53 -21.12
C GLY A 103 11.86 -14.17 -20.52
N ALA A 104 11.02 -14.18 -19.48
CA ALA A 104 10.56 -12.98 -18.78
C ALA A 104 11.57 -12.45 -17.74
N SER A 105 12.74 -13.07 -17.65
CA SER A 105 13.86 -12.64 -16.82
C SER A 105 15.15 -12.62 -17.63
N GLN A 106 15.75 -11.43 -17.81
CA GLN A 106 17.07 -11.26 -18.43
C GLN A 106 18.13 -10.96 -17.36
N CYS A 107 18.32 -9.69 -16.97
CA CYS A 107 19.25 -9.33 -15.88
C CYS A 107 18.77 -9.81 -14.49
N GLY A 108 17.49 -10.14 -14.35
CA GLY A 108 16.91 -10.70 -13.12
C GLY A 108 16.62 -9.71 -11.99
N PHE A 109 17.05 -8.44 -12.08
CA PHE A 109 16.92 -7.49 -10.96
C PHE A 109 15.46 -7.13 -10.62
N CYS A 110 14.60 -6.94 -11.63
CA CYS A 110 13.18 -6.61 -11.40
C CYS A 110 12.31 -7.84 -11.16
N THR A 111 12.79 -9.04 -11.53
CA THR A 111 12.02 -10.29 -11.51
C THR A 111 11.39 -10.59 -10.14
N PRO A 112 12.08 -10.42 -8.99
CA PRO A 112 11.47 -10.58 -7.68
C PRO A 112 10.22 -9.73 -7.45
N GLY A 113 10.26 -8.44 -7.82
CA GLY A 113 9.12 -7.52 -7.65
C GLY A 113 7.91 -7.94 -8.49
N PHE A 114 8.14 -8.37 -9.74
CA PHE A 114 7.09 -8.90 -10.60
C PHE A 114 6.44 -10.16 -10.04
N ILE A 115 7.24 -11.14 -9.61
CA ILE A 115 6.73 -12.41 -9.08
C ILE A 115 5.88 -12.16 -7.84
N VAL A 116 6.41 -11.40 -6.88
CA VAL A 116 5.69 -11.06 -5.65
C VAL A 116 4.42 -10.28 -5.95
N SER A 117 4.46 -9.33 -6.89
CA SER A 117 3.27 -8.56 -7.28
C SER A 117 2.19 -9.45 -7.91
N LEU A 118 2.58 -10.38 -8.79
CA LEU A 118 1.63 -11.31 -9.42
C LEU A 118 1.06 -12.31 -8.41
N THR A 119 1.86 -12.79 -7.45
CA THR A 119 1.34 -13.56 -6.32
C THR A 119 0.32 -12.77 -5.52
N GLY A 120 0.59 -11.48 -5.27
CA GLY A 120 -0.36 -10.57 -4.63
C GLY A 120 -1.65 -10.41 -5.42
N TYR A 121 -1.59 -10.35 -6.76
CA TYR A 121 -2.77 -10.34 -7.61
C TYR A 121 -3.60 -11.63 -7.42
N LEU A 122 -2.98 -12.81 -7.56
CA LEU A 122 -3.68 -14.09 -7.42
C LEU A 122 -4.37 -14.25 -6.04
N LEU A 123 -3.72 -13.77 -4.98
CA LEU A 123 -4.27 -13.81 -3.63
C LEU A 123 -5.49 -12.90 -3.42
N ASN A 124 -5.69 -11.88 -4.25
CA ASN A 124 -6.71 -10.85 -4.06
C ASN A 124 -7.77 -10.79 -5.17
N SER A 125 -7.48 -11.31 -6.35
CA SER A 125 -8.39 -11.22 -7.48
C SER A 125 -9.63 -12.07 -7.21
N LYS A 126 -10.82 -11.56 -7.59
CA LYS A 126 -12.07 -12.35 -7.51
C LYS A 126 -12.24 -13.25 -8.72
N GLU A 127 -11.78 -12.76 -9.85
CA GLU A 127 -11.73 -13.45 -11.14
C GLU A 127 -10.31 -13.26 -11.70
N TYR A 128 -9.95 -14.06 -12.71
CA TYR A 128 -8.65 -13.98 -13.36
C TYR A 128 -8.78 -13.14 -14.63
N ASP A 129 -8.67 -11.83 -14.47
CA ASP A 129 -8.68 -10.85 -15.55
C ASP A 129 -7.26 -10.40 -15.94
N TYR A 130 -6.99 -10.39 -17.24
CA TYR A 130 -5.66 -10.07 -17.76
C TYR A 130 -5.29 -8.60 -17.55
N ASP A 131 -6.22 -7.67 -17.82
CA ASP A 131 -5.94 -6.24 -17.72
C ASP A 131 -5.76 -5.82 -16.26
N GLU A 132 -6.55 -6.38 -15.34
CA GLU A 132 -6.36 -6.22 -13.90
C GLU A 132 -5.00 -6.76 -13.45
N ALA A 133 -4.60 -7.96 -13.88
CA ALA A 133 -3.31 -8.53 -13.53
C ALA A 133 -2.14 -7.68 -14.04
N VAL A 134 -2.20 -7.20 -15.28
CA VAL A 134 -1.20 -6.31 -15.87
C VAL A 134 -1.15 -4.98 -15.12
N ASN A 135 -2.30 -4.41 -14.75
CA ASN A 135 -2.36 -3.19 -13.94
C ASN A 135 -1.80 -3.40 -12.53
N TYR A 136 -2.06 -4.56 -11.92
CA TYR A 136 -1.57 -4.91 -10.59
C TYR A 136 -0.04 -4.98 -10.54
N ILE A 137 0.60 -5.55 -11.58
CA ILE A 137 2.05 -5.59 -11.70
C ILE A 137 2.65 -4.32 -12.32
N GLY A 138 1.83 -3.38 -12.80
CA GLY A 138 2.27 -2.20 -13.56
C GLY A 138 3.25 -1.28 -12.82
N GLY A 139 3.26 -1.36 -11.47
CA GLY A 139 4.24 -0.68 -10.59
C GLY A 139 5.66 -1.24 -10.62
N ASN A 140 5.98 -2.17 -11.51
CA ASN A 140 7.29 -2.79 -11.63
C ASN A 140 7.94 -2.39 -12.96
N ILE A 141 9.14 -1.82 -12.91
CA ILE A 141 9.87 -1.36 -14.09
C ILE A 141 10.89 -2.42 -14.51
N CYS A 142 10.87 -2.78 -15.79
CA CYS A 142 11.89 -3.63 -16.41
C CYS A 142 12.60 -2.88 -17.53
N ARG A 143 13.93 -2.84 -17.48
CA ARG A 143 14.74 -2.20 -18.54
C ARG A 143 15.15 -3.14 -19.67
N CYS A 144 15.04 -4.45 -19.46
CA CYS A 144 15.64 -5.46 -20.34
C CYS A 144 14.63 -6.17 -21.25
N THR A 145 13.47 -6.59 -20.73
CA THR A 145 12.56 -7.51 -21.43
C THR A 145 11.63 -6.86 -22.45
N GLY A 146 11.47 -5.53 -22.40
CA GLY A 146 10.44 -4.85 -23.17
C GLY A 146 9.00 -5.26 -22.80
N TYR A 147 8.81 -5.89 -21.62
CA TYR A 147 7.53 -6.31 -21.03
C TYR A 147 6.74 -7.40 -21.75
N ASN A 148 6.96 -7.66 -23.05
CA ASN A 148 6.15 -8.62 -23.80
C ASN A 148 6.25 -10.06 -23.26
N SER A 149 7.44 -10.53 -22.88
CA SER A 149 7.59 -11.86 -22.27
C SER A 149 6.95 -11.95 -20.88
N ILE A 150 6.98 -10.86 -20.10
CA ILE A 150 6.31 -10.78 -18.80
C ILE A 150 4.79 -10.86 -19.00
N LYS A 151 4.23 -10.09 -19.93
CA LYS A 151 2.80 -10.10 -20.25
C LYS A 151 2.32 -11.46 -20.77
N LYS A 152 3.11 -12.13 -21.62
CA LYS A 152 2.83 -13.50 -22.04
C LYS A 152 2.81 -14.48 -20.87
N SER A 153 3.75 -14.34 -19.93
CA SER A 153 3.79 -15.15 -18.71
C SER A 153 2.51 -14.98 -17.89
N VAL A 154 2.10 -13.72 -17.67
CA VAL A 154 0.84 -13.39 -16.98
C VAL A 154 -0.34 -14.07 -17.67
N ASN A 155 -0.48 -13.89 -18.98
CA ASN A 155 -1.59 -14.49 -19.72
C ASN A 155 -1.66 -16.01 -19.56
N ASN A 156 -0.53 -16.70 -19.71
CA ASN A 156 -0.48 -18.16 -19.59
C ASN A 156 -0.84 -18.62 -18.17
N ILE A 157 -0.31 -17.95 -17.14
CA ILE A 157 -0.65 -18.24 -15.74
C ILE A 157 -2.16 -18.08 -15.53
N LEU A 158 -2.77 -17.00 -16.03
CA LEU A 158 -4.21 -16.79 -15.85
C LEU A 158 -5.05 -17.83 -16.59
N LEU A 159 -4.66 -18.24 -17.80
CA LEU A 159 -5.34 -19.31 -18.54
C LEU A 159 -5.31 -20.63 -17.76
N ASP A 160 -4.17 -20.98 -17.16
CA ASP A 160 -4.05 -22.17 -16.31
C ASP A 160 -4.98 -22.06 -15.08
N MET A 161 -5.02 -20.90 -14.42
CA MET A 161 -5.89 -20.68 -13.25
C MET A 161 -7.39 -20.72 -13.59
N ILE A 162 -7.78 -20.22 -14.77
CA ILE A 162 -9.15 -20.28 -15.27
C ILE A 162 -9.52 -21.73 -15.62
N TYR A 163 -8.63 -22.45 -16.30
CA TYR A 163 -8.87 -23.83 -16.70
C TYR A 163 -9.12 -24.76 -15.51
N VAL A 164 -8.39 -24.57 -14.41
CA VAL A 164 -8.57 -25.36 -13.18
C VAL A 164 -9.80 -24.90 -12.36
N ASN A 165 -10.55 -23.90 -12.84
CA ASN A 165 -11.76 -23.36 -12.23
C ASN A 165 -11.59 -23.07 -10.72
N CYS A 166 -10.56 -22.31 -10.37
CA CYS A 166 -10.32 -21.89 -8.99
C CYS A 166 -11.33 -20.81 -8.53
N ASN A 167 -12.63 -21.12 -8.63
CA ASN A 167 -13.75 -20.35 -8.08
C ASN A 167 -14.11 -20.86 -6.69
N ASN A 168 -13.08 -21.19 -5.89
CA ASN A 168 -13.25 -21.82 -4.60
C ASN A 168 -13.30 -20.78 -3.48
N ASN A 169 -14.16 -21.00 -2.48
CA ASN A 169 -14.32 -20.10 -1.32
C ASN A 169 -13.06 -20.03 -0.43
N ASN A 170 -12.07 -20.91 -0.64
CA ASN A 170 -10.81 -20.92 0.10
C ASN A 170 -9.58 -20.97 -0.85
N ARG A 171 -9.32 -19.86 -1.57
CA ARG A 171 -8.19 -19.74 -2.53
C ARG A 171 -6.84 -20.06 -1.93
N LEU A 172 -6.60 -19.67 -0.68
CA LEU A 172 -5.31 -19.87 -0.01
C LEU A 172 -5.01 -21.36 0.15
N GLU A 173 -6.00 -22.14 0.60
CA GLU A 173 -5.91 -23.59 0.74
C GLU A 173 -5.60 -24.24 -0.61
N TYR A 174 -6.36 -23.90 -1.65
CA TYR A 174 -6.10 -24.40 -3.00
C TYR A 174 -4.69 -24.08 -3.51
N TYR A 175 -4.19 -22.86 -3.30
CA TYR A 175 -2.84 -22.48 -3.72
C TYR A 175 -1.74 -23.22 -2.95
N VAL A 176 -1.99 -23.56 -1.70
CA VAL A 176 -1.09 -24.42 -0.92
C VAL A 176 -1.12 -25.85 -1.45
N GLU A 177 -2.31 -26.46 -1.59
CA GLU A 177 -2.47 -27.84 -2.08
C GLU A 177 -1.91 -28.03 -3.49
N SER A 178 -2.01 -27.01 -4.33
CA SER A 178 -1.51 -27.00 -5.70
C SER A 178 -0.02 -26.60 -5.82
N ASN A 179 0.69 -26.45 -4.69
CA ASN A 179 2.08 -25.99 -4.63
C ASN A 179 2.34 -24.65 -5.35
N ILE A 180 1.33 -23.79 -5.49
CA ILE A 180 1.48 -22.42 -5.97
C ILE A 180 2.11 -21.56 -4.86
N LEU A 181 1.65 -21.77 -3.63
CA LEU A 181 2.20 -21.19 -2.41
C LEU A 181 2.81 -22.29 -1.53
N PRO A 182 3.89 -21.99 -0.79
CA PRO A 182 4.45 -22.96 0.15
C PRO A 182 3.49 -23.34 1.29
N ASN A 183 3.58 -24.58 1.76
CA ASN A 183 2.69 -25.14 2.81
C ASN A 183 2.57 -24.30 4.09
N TYR A 184 3.62 -23.55 4.47
CA TYR A 184 3.58 -22.76 5.69
C TYR A 184 2.51 -21.65 5.68
N PHE A 185 2.02 -21.26 4.51
CA PHE A 185 0.95 -20.27 4.37
C PHE A 185 -0.35 -20.70 5.07
N ALA A 186 -0.63 -22.01 5.14
CA ALA A 186 -1.81 -22.56 5.82
C ALA A 186 -1.83 -22.21 7.32
N ASP A 187 -0.66 -22.15 7.97
CA ASP A 187 -0.55 -21.88 9.40
C ASP A 187 -0.51 -20.39 9.75
N ILE A 188 -0.37 -19.49 8.77
CA ILE A 188 -0.11 -18.07 9.02
C ILE A 188 -1.26 -17.42 9.77
N HIS A 189 -2.50 -17.79 9.44
CA HIS A 189 -3.69 -17.23 10.09
C HIS A 189 -3.64 -17.41 11.62
N GLU A 190 -3.43 -18.64 12.07
CA GLU A 190 -3.33 -18.98 13.49
C GLU A 190 -2.07 -18.41 14.15
N LYS A 191 -0.94 -18.35 13.43
CA LYS A 191 0.27 -17.70 13.94
C LYS A 191 0.07 -16.20 14.16
N LEU A 192 -0.64 -15.52 13.26
CA LEU A 192 -0.95 -14.09 13.40
C LEU A 192 -1.92 -13.82 14.55
N LYS A 193 -2.97 -14.64 14.74
CA LYS A 193 -3.85 -14.52 15.91
C LYS A 193 -3.06 -14.59 17.21
N LYS A 194 -2.22 -15.62 17.36
CA LYS A 194 -1.36 -15.79 18.55
C LYS A 194 -0.39 -14.63 18.72
N LEU A 195 0.16 -14.10 17.63
CA LEU A 195 1.09 -12.98 17.67
C LEU A 195 0.40 -11.70 18.15
N LYS A 196 -0.74 -11.34 17.54
CA LYS A 196 -1.51 -10.14 17.89
C LYS A 196 -1.98 -10.14 19.35
N ASN A 197 -2.40 -11.30 19.87
CA ASN A 197 -2.80 -11.42 21.28
C ASN A 197 -1.66 -11.13 22.27
N ASN A 198 -0.41 -11.24 21.85
CA ASN A 198 0.78 -10.99 22.67
C ASN A 198 1.36 -9.58 22.48
N ILE A 199 0.84 -8.80 21.52
CA ILE A 199 1.29 -7.43 21.30
C ILE A 199 0.46 -6.53 22.20
N ILE A 200 1.12 -5.93 23.19
CA ILE A 200 0.53 -4.82 23.95
C ILE A 200 0.48 -3.62 23.01
N ALA A 201 -0.69 -3.00 22.87
CA ALA A 201 -0.82 -1.76 22.11
C ALA A 201 0.05 -0.69 22.81
N GLU A 202 1.18 -0.34 22.20
CA GLU A 202 1.96 0.81 22.64
C GLU A 202 1.19 2.08 22.23
N GLU A 203 0.52 2.71 23.19
CA GLU A 203 0.02 4.07 23.03
C GLU A 203 1.20 5.04 23.03
N HIS A 204 1.75 5.34 21.86
CA HIS A 204 2.69 6.44 21.70
C HIS A 204 1.93 7.77 21.87
N THR A 205 1.79 8.20 23.12
CA THR A 205 1.03 9.38 23.56
C THR A 205 1.86 10.66 23.64
N LEU A 206 3.16 10.60 23.40
CA LEU A 206 4.04 11.76 23.57
C LEU A 206 4.19 12.54 22.26
N LYS A 207 3.32 13.54 22.07
CA LYS A 207 3.56 14.63 21.11
C LYS A 207 4.69 15.51 21.66
N SER A 208 5.93 15.26 21.23
CA SER A 208 6.97 16.28 21.32
C SER A 208 6.77 17.29 20.19
N PRO A 209 7.09 18.58 20.38
CA PRO A 209 6.92 19.61 19.34
C PRO A 209 7.67 19.33 18.03
N ASN A 210 8.64 18.41 18.07
CA ASN A 210 9.47 17.99 16.92
C ASN A 210 9.13 16.59 16.40
N SER A 211 7.98 16.03 16.77
CA SER A 211 7.59 14.68 16.32
C SER A 211 7.00 14.69 14.90
N PHE A 212 7.37 13.70 14.08
CA PHE A 212 6.72 13.48 12.79
C PHE A 212 5.46 12.64 12.96
N ILE A 213 4.37 13.08 12.36
CA ILE A 213 3.14 12.30 12.27
C ILE A 213 3.12 11.57 10.93
N ILE A 214 3.12 10.23 10.99
CA ILE A 214 3.27 9.36 9.83
C ILE A 214 1.96 8.62 9.57
N GLY A 215 1.28 8.98 8.49
CA GLY A 215 0.22 8.16 7.89
C GLY A 215 0.85 7.05 7.04
N GLY A 216 0.84 7.23 5.72
CA GLY A 216 1.50 6.32 4.78
C GLY A 216 3.01 6.47 4.67
N GLY A 217 3.50 7.72 4.79
CA GLY A 217 4.92 8.05 4.71
C GLY A 217 5.53 8.06 3.30
N THR A 218 4.77 7.77 2.25
CA THR A 218 5.31 7.56 0.89
C THR A 218 6.09 8.76 0.32
N ASP A 219 5.72 9.99 0.67
CA ASP A 219 6.51 11.19 0.35
C ASP A 219 7.57 11.49 1.42
N LEU A 220 7.21 11.34 2.70
CA LEU A 220 8.04 11.73 3.83
C LEU A 220 9.34 10.92 3.90
N PHE A 221 9.28 9.61 3.62
CA PHE A 221 10.45 8.73 3.57
C PHE A 221 11.37 8.99 2.37
N VAL A 222 10.88 9.68 1.34
CA VAL A 222 11.72 10.14 0.21
C VAL A 222 12.39 11.46 0.55
N GLN A 223 11.62 12.41 1.10
CA GLN A 223 12.09 13.77 1.34
C GLN A 223 13.00 13.89 2.57
N LYS A 224 12.74 13.10 3.63
CA LYS A 224 13.37 13.25 4.95
C LYS A 224 13.84 11.92 5.58
N PRO A 225 14.48 11.00 4.85
CA PRO A 225 14.83 9.68 5.37
C PRO A 225 15.74 9.72 6.60
N ASP A 226 16.73 10.61 6.62
CA ASP A 226 17.71 10.70 7.72
C ASP A 226 17.12 11.38 8.97
N GLU A 227 16.33 12.45 8.78
CA GLU A 227 15.62 13.13 9.89
C GLU A 227 14.67 12.16 10.61
N LEU A 228 13.96 11.32 9.87
CA LEU A 228 13.03 10.34 10.45
C LEU A 228 13.70 9.29 11.35
N LEU A 229 15.01 9.04 11.19
CA LEU A 229 15.76 8.07 11.99
C LEU A 229 16.30 8.66 13.30
N ILE A 230 16.25 9.99 13.45
CA ILE A 230 16.75 10.69 14.64
C ILE A 230 15.66 11.47 15.38
N SER A 231 14.46 11.58 14.82
CA SER A 231 13.31 12.26 15.41
C SER A 231 12.32 11.30 16.07
N ASP A 232 11.53 11.82 17.02
CA ASP A 232 10.35 11.14 17.53
C ASP A 232 9.31 11.00 16.40
N VAL A 233 8.64 9.86 16.34
CA VAL A 233 7.62 9.60 15.31
C VAL A 233 6.36 9.03 15.94
N ILE A 234 5.22 9.47 15.42
CA ILE A 234 3.90 9.02 15.81
C ILE A 234 3.24 8.48 14.56
N PHE A 235 2.79 7.22 14.61
CA PHE A 235 2.05 6.63 13.51
C PHE A 235 0.57 6.88 13.70
N ASN A 236 -0.10 7.41 12.66
CA ASN A 236 -1.54 7.57 12.69
C ASN A 236 -2.20 6.18 12.66
N SER A 237 -2.92 5.83 13.73
CA SER A 237 -3.52 4.51 13.89
C SER A 237 -4.67 4.30 12.90
N PRO A 238 -4.76 3.12 12.26
CA PRO A 238 -5.89 2.78 11.41
C PRO A 238 -7.17 2.70 12.26
N GLN A 239 -8.26 3.29 11.75
CA GLN A 239 -9.60 3.15 12.33
C GLN A 239 -10.33 1.95 11.72
N ASN A 240 -11.29 1.38 12.48
CA ASN A 240 -12.13 0.28 12.01
C ASN A 240 -13.10 0.74 10.93
N GLU A 241 -13.84 1.83 11.19
CA GLU A 241 -14.65 2.50 10.17
C GLU A 241 -13.80 3.57 9.50
N LYS A 242 -13.49 3.40 8.22
CA LYS A 242 -12.58 4.28 7.48
C LYS A 242 -13.28 5.29 6.58
N ILE A 243 -14.45 4.90 6.06
CA ILE A 243 -15.27 5.73 5.18
C ILE A 243 -16.73 5.52 5.56
N THR A 244 -17.44 6.59 5.85
CA THR A 244 -18.86 6.57 6.20
C THR A 244 -19.63 7.56 5.33
N THR A 245 -20.96 7.39 5.28
CA THR A 245 -21.87 8.30 4.60
C THR A 245 -22.87 8.83 5.60
N ILE A 246 -22.84 10.13 5.86
CA ILE A 246 -23.68 10.79 6.87
C ILE A 246 -24.27 12.06 6.25
N ASN A 247 -25.60 12.23 6.31
CA ASN A 247 -26.30 13.44 5.86
C ASN A 247 -25.91 13.89 4.44
N ASP A 248 -25.95 12.98 3.46
CA ASP A 248 -25.56 13.22 2.06
C ASP A 248 -24.10 13.68 1.87
N LYS A 249 -23.23 13.44 2.86
CA LYS A 249 -21.78 13.63 2.76
C LYS A 249 -21.06 12.30 2.91
N VAL A 250 -20.00 12.13 2.14
CA VAL A 250 -18.97 11.14 2.41
C VAL A 250 -18.04 11.72 3.46
N GLU A 251 -17.65 10.93 4.45
CA GLU A 251 -16.60 11.24 5.41
C GLU A 251 -15.52 10.14 5.34
N ILE A 252 -14.27 10.55 5.17
CA ILE A 252 -13.11 9.68 5.03
C ILE A 252 -12.14 9.97 6.17
N HIS A 253 -11.80 8.97 6.97
CA HIS A 253 -10.79 9.10 8.01
C HIS A 253 -9.40 9.35 7.43
N SER A 254 -8.57 10.07 8.18
CA SER A 254 -7.22 10.47 7.76
C SER A 254 -6.27 9.31 7.48
N SER A 255 -6.47 8.19 8.18
CA SER A 255 -5.67 6.97 8.03
C SER A 255 -6.02 6.14 6.78
N THR A 256 -7.09 6.47 6.06
CA THR A 256 -7.57 5.72 4.90
C THR A 256 -6.57 5.79 3.75
N THR A 257 -6.25 4.62 3.19
CA THR A 257 -5.29 4.50 2.10
C THR A 257 -5.89 4.92 0.76
N ILE A 258 -5.05 5.32 -0.20
CA ILE A 258 -5.54 5.73 -1.52
C ILE A 258 -6.23 4.56 -2.26
N GLU A 259 -5.78 3.32 -2.04
CA GLU A 259 -6.45 2.14 -2.62
C GLU A 259 -7.86 1.94 -2.04
N GLU A 260 -8.05 2.15 -0.73
CA GLU A 260 -9.39 2.08 -0.10
C GLU A 260 -10.31 3.22 -0.59
N VAL A 261 -9.77 4.43 -0.77
CA VAL A 261 -10.50 5.53 -1.39
C VAL A 261 -10.92 5.17 -2.82
N LYS A 262 -10.01 4.60 -3.62
CA LYS A 262 -10.30 4.13 -4.98
C LYS A 262 -11.47 3.13 -4.97
N GLU A 263 -11.39 2.09 -4.13
CA GLU A 263 -12.42 1.04 -4.05
C GLU A 263 -13.79 1.62 -3.65
N PHE A 264 -13.80 2.56 -2.70
CA PHE A 264 -15.02 3.26 -2.31
C PHE A 264 -15.63 4.06 -3.47
N PHE A 265 -14.81 4.83 -4.19
CA PHE A 265 -15.27 5.63 -5.33
C PHE A 265 -15.81 4.74 -6.45
N GLU A 266 -15.08 3.68 -6.83
CA GLU A 266 -15.50 2.74 -7.89
C GLU A 266 -16.83 2.04 -7.54
N LYS A 267 -17.05 1.71 -6.26
CA LYS A 267 -18.26 1.02 -5.81
C LYS A 267 -19.46 1.95 -5.65
N ASN A 268 -19.27 3.13 -5.06
CA ASN A 268 -20.37 3.98 -4.57
C ASN A 268 -20.58 5.25 -5.40
N ILE A 269 -19.53 5.80 -6.03
CA ILE A 269 -19.57 7.04 -6.80
C ILE A 269 -19.39 6.69 -8.27
N LYS A 270 -20.47 6.23 -8.92
CA LYS A 270 -20.49 5.72 -10.31
C LYS A 270 -20.32 6.81 -11.38
N ILE A 271 -19.30 7.66 -11.23
CA ILE A 271 -18.90 8.67 -12.22
C ILE A 271 -17.64 8.16 -12.91
N PHE A 272 -17.75 7.95 -14.23
CA PHE A 272 -16.72 7.31 -15.05
C PHE A 272 -15.33 7.93 -14.89
N SER A 273 -15.25 9.26 -14.80
CA SER A 273 -14.00 10.01 -14.69
C SER A 273 -13.18 9.70 -13.43
N PHE A 274 -13.78 9.22 -12.33
CA PHE A 274 -13.01 8.81 -11.14
C PHE A 274 -12.22 7.52 -11.36
N SER A 275 -12.73 6.59 -12.17
CA SER A 275 -11.98 5.38 -12.52
C SER A 275 -10.69 5.72 -13.29
N LYS A 276 -10.72 6.78 -14.12
CA LYS A 276 -9.56 7.29 -14.84
C LYS A 276 -8.53 7.91 -13.89
N LEU A 277 -8.96 8.71 -12.92
CA LEU A 277 -8.09 9.32 -11.90
C LEU A 277 -7.20 8.26 -11.23
N PHE A 278 -7.80 7.20 -10.67
CA PHE A 278 -7.03 6.22 -9.90
C PHE A 278 -6.15 5.30 -10.77
N LYS A 279 -6.47 5.14 -12.07
CA LYS A 279 -5.57 4.49 -13.04
C LYS A 279 -4.31 5.31 -13.34
N LEU A 280 -4.35 6.62 -13.11
CA LEU A 280 -3.23 7.54 -13.32
C LEU A 280 -2.47 7.83 -12.01
N PHE A 281 -3.09 7.57 -10.86
CA PHE A 281 -2.51 7.80 -9.54
C PHE A 281 -1.62 6.65 -9.09
N ALA A 282 -0.31 6.83 -9.21
CA ALA A 282 0.74 5.97 -8.66
C ALA A 282 0.56 4.45 -8.92
N SER A 283 1.43 3.63 -8.33
CA SER A 283 1.33 2.18 -8.42
C SER A 283 0.48 1.61 -7.28
N LYS A 284 -0.05 0.40 -7.43
CA LYS A 284 -0.83 -0.26 -6.37
C LYS A 284 -0.05 -0.38 -5.04
N PRO A 285 1.25 -0.75 -5.01
CA PRO A 285 2.01 -0.78 -3.76
C PRO A 285 2.13 0.57 -3.04
N ILE A 286 2.22 1.68 -3.81
CA ILE A 286 2.16 3.03 -3.25
C ILE A 286 0.77 3.33 -2.71
N ARG A 287 -0.30 3.08 -3.49
CA ARG A 287 -1.68 3.35 -3.05
C ARG A 287 -2.11 2.54 -1.83
N ASN A 288 -1.60 1.32 -1.67
CA ASN A 288 -1.79 0.47 -0.49
C ASN A 288 -1.16 1.01 0.80
N SER A 289 -0.26 1.99 0.67
CA SER A 289 0.51 2.59 1.78
C SER A 289 0.16 4.06 1.99
N ALA A 290 0.10 4.85 0.91
CA ALA A 290 -0.23 6.27 0.91
C ALA A 290 -1.62 6.51 1.50
N THR A 291 -1.75 7.55 2.31
CA THR A 291 -2.99 7.93 2.99
C THR A 291 -3.55 9.22 2.41
N ILE A 292 -4.88 9.38 2.38
CA ILE A 292 -5.54 10.58 1.87
C ILE A 292 -5.11 11.86 2.61
N ALA A 293 -5.02 11.83 3.95
CA ALA A 293 -4.55 12.99 4.71
C ALA A 293 -3.07 13.28 4.44
N GLY A 294 -2.26 12.25 4.27
CA GLY A 294 -0.85 12.41 3.87
C GLY A 294 -0.69 13.10 2.50
N ASN A 295 -1.56 12.80 1.54
CA ASN A 295 -1.57 13.48 0.24
C ASN A 295 -1.90 14.98 0.37
N ILE A 296 -2.87 15.32 1.21
CA ILE A 296 -3.30 16.72 1.50
C ILE A 296 -2.19 17.49 2.24
N VAL A 297 -1.66 16.93 3.33
CA VAL A 297 -0.63 17.57 4.16
C VAL A 297 0.71 17.70 3.42
N ASN A 298 1.02 16.83 2.47
CA ASN A 298 2.19 17.00 1.62
C ASN A 298 2.13 18.32 0.81
N ALA A 299 0.94 18.91 0.61
CA ALA A 299 0.76 20.22 -0.03
C ALA A 299 1.51 20.34 -1.38
N SER A 300 1.51 19.26 -2.15
CA SER A 300 2.16 19.23 -3.46
C SER A 300 1.31 20.00 -4.48
N PRO A 301 1.86 20.96 -5.24
CA PRO A 301 1.11 21.70 -6.25
C PRO A 301 0.50 20.84 -7.37
N ILE A 302 0.98 19.61 -7.51
CA ILE A 302 0.57 18.63 -8.54
C ILE A 302 -0.14 17.42 -7.92
N ALA A 303 -0.76 17.59 -6.74
CA ALA A 303 -1.48 16.52 -6.07
C ALA A 303 -2.83 16.24 -6.75
N ASP A 304 -2.88 15.20 -7.59
CA ASP A 304 -4.06 14.73 -8.32
C ASP A 304 -5.33 14.56 -7.45
N LEU A 305 -5.18 13.99 -6.25
CA LEU A 305 -6.32 13.76 -5.36
C LEU A 305 -6.76 15.04 -4.63
N THR A 306 -5.82 15.92 -4.28
CA THR A 306 -6.15 17.21 -3.65
C THR A 306 -7.00 18.08 -4.56
N ILE A 307 -6.60 18.23 -5.84
CA ILE A 307 -7.41 19.02 -6.80
C ILE A 307 -8.79 18.39 -7.03
N THR A 308 -8.87 17.06 -7.03
CA THR A 308 -10.15 16.34 -7.09
C THR A 308 -11.04 16.69 -5.89
N LEU A 309 -10.51 16.65 -4.67
CA LEU A 309 -11.26 16.97 -3.45
C LEU A 309 -11.66 18.46 -3.39
N LEU A 310 -10.82 19.36 -3.89
CA LEU A 310 -11.16 20.78 -4.03
C LEU A 310 -12.39 20.96 -4.92
N SER A 311 -12.44 20.27 -6.06
CA SER A 311 -13.61 20.31 -6.97
C SER A 311 -14.89 19.74 -6.34
N LEU A 312 -14.75 18.88 -5.33
CA LEU A 312 -15.86 18.31 -4.57
C LEU A 312 -16.30 19.18 -3.39
N ASN A 313 -15.72 20.39 -3.22
CA ASN A 313 -15.96 21.26 -2.07
C ASN A 313 -15.67 20.57 -0.72
N ALA A 314 -14.56 19.84 -0.65
CA ALA A 314 -14.19 19.12 0.55
C ALA A 314 -13.94 20.04 1.76
N GLU A 315 -14.29 19.54 2.94
CA GLU A 315 -14.05 20.15 4.26
C GLU A 315 -13.20 19.19 5.09
N LEU A 316 -12.25 19.75 5.84
CA LEU A 316 -11.39 19.02 6.76
C LEU A 316 -11.87 19.24 8.19
N THR A 317 -11.97 18.14 8.93
CA THR A 317 -12.08 18.18 10.39
C THR A 317 -10.69 17.97 10.98
N LEU A 318 -10.22 18.96 11.72
CA LEU A 318 -8.93 18.96 12.40
C LEU A 318 -9.14 18.72 13.89
N SER A 319 -8.21 18.03 14.53
CA SER A 319 -8.16 17.89 15.98
C SER A 319 -6.77 18.24 16.51
N ASN A 320 -6.72 18.81 17.72
CA ASN A 320 -5.46 19.07 18.41
C ASN A 320 -5.18 18.03 19.50
N SER A 321 -4.07 18.21 20.23
CA SER A 321 -3.69 17.32 21.35
C SER A 321 -4.74 17.25 22.47
N SER A 322 -5.52 18.31 22.65
CA SER A 322 -6.63 18.42 23.63
C SER A 322 -7.97 17.88 23.10
N LYS A 323 -8.00 17.30 21.90
CA LYS A 323 -9.22 16.84 21.19
C LYS A 323 -10.21 17.96 20.86
N GLU A 324 -9.78 19.21 20.84
CA GLU A 324 -10.59 20.31 20.33
C GLU A 324 -10.70 20.17 18.82
N ILE A 325 -11.90 20.42 18.28
CA ILE A 325 -12.22 20.20 16.88
C ILE A 325 -12.32 21.54 16.15
N ARG A 326 -11.62 21.66 15.03
CA ARG A 326 -11.73 22.79 14.10
C ARG A 326 -12.09 22.30 12.71
N LYS A 327 -13.07 22.95 12.07
CA LYS A 327 -13.42 22.67 10.68
C LYS A 327 -12.88 23.76 9.76
N ILE A 328 -12.36 23.35 8.60
CA ILE A 328 -11.85 24.27 7.58
C ILE A 328 -12.16 23.73 6.19
N LYS A 329 -12.54 24.59 5.26
CA LYS A 329 -12.68 24.19 3.86
C LYS A 329 -11.31 23.91 3.25
N LEU A 330 -11.21 22.92 2.36
CA LEU A 330 -9.94 22.52 1.77
C LEU A 330 -9.29 23.67 0.94
N ASP A 331 -10.09 24.55 0.33
CA ASP A 331 -9.61 25.73 -0.40
C ASP A 331 -8.99 26.81 0.51
N GLN A 332 -9.32 26.81 1.80
CA GLN A 332 -8.77 27.68 2.83
C GLN A 332 -7.61 27.02 3.61
N PHE A 333 -7.37 25.73 3.38
CA PHE A 333 -6.35 24.97 4.08
C PHE A 333 -4.93 25.30 3.61
N TYR A 334 -4.76 25.72 2.35
CA TYR A 334 -3.45 26.08 1.78
C TYR A 334 -3.24 27.60 1.86
N SER A 335 -2.24 28.04 2.62
CA SER A 335 -1.91 29.47 2.80
C SER A 335 -0.79 29.95 1.86
N GLY A 336 -0.15 29.04 1.13
CA GLY A 336 0.93 29.32 0.18
C GLY A 336 1.59 28.04 -0.34
N TYR A 337 2.69 28.18 -1.08
CA TYR A 337 3.46 27.03 -1.58
C TYR A 337 3.96 26.19 -0.40
N LYS A 338 3.52 24.92 -0.32
CA LYS A 338 3.87 23.99 0.77
C LYS A 338 3.56 24.53 2.18
N SER A 339 2.62 25.47 2.28
CA SER A 339 2.22 26.12 3.54
C SER A 339 0.76 25.83 3.85
N LEU A 340 0.50 25.43 5.10
CA LEU A 340 -0.79 24.96 5.56
C LEU A 340 -1.36 25.88 6.63
N ASN A 341 -2.69 25.96 6.70
CA ASN A 341 -3.45 26.52 7.81
C ASN A 341 -3.67 25.42 8.86
N LEU A 342 -2.56 24.96 9.45
CA LEU A 342 -2.49 23.89 10.43
C LEU A 342 -1.55 24.34 11.56
N THR A 343 -1.96 24.23 12.83
CA THR A 343 -1.04 24.45 13.96
C THR A 343 -0.07 23.26 14.10
N ASN A 344 0.99 23.42 14.90
CA ASN A 344 1.98 22.36 15.10
C ASN A 344 1.42 21.11 15.80
N ASP A 345 0.30 21.23 16.51
CA ASP A 345 -0.31 20.13 17.27
C ASP A 345 -1.61 19.58 16.67
N GLU A 346 -2.08 20.20 15.58
CA GLU A 346 -3.26 19.77 14.83
C GLU A 346 -2.96 18.63 13.86
N ILE A 347 -3.93 17.74 13.69
CA ILE A 347 -3.96 16.71 12.65
C ILE A 347 -5.30 16.75 11.92
N ILE A 348 -5.32 16.23 10.69
CA ILE A 348 -6.57 15.91 10.00
C ILE A 348 -7.15 14.65 10.64
N GLU A 349 -8.39 14.70 11.11
CA GLU A 349 -9.17 13.54 11.55
C GLU A 349 -9.97 12.95 10.40
N THR A 350 -10.75 13.80 9.74
CA THR A 350 -11.63 13.40 8.63
C THR A 350 -11.60 14.41 7.49
N ILE A 351 -11.84 13.90 6.28
CA ILE A 351 -12.07 14.65 5.05
C ILE A 351 -13.51 14.36 4.64
N SER A 352 -14.34 15.39 4.47
CA SER A 352 -15.73 15.22 4.07
C SER A 352 -16.07 15.98 2.81
N PHE A 353 -16.96 15.45 1.98
CA PHE A 353 -17.48 16.13 0.80
C PHE A 353 -18.91 15.66 0.48
N PRO A 354 -19.77 16.51 -0.12
CA PRO A 354 -21.10 16.12 -0.56
C PRO A 354 -21.05 14.97 -1.57
N ILE A 355 -21.97 14.02 -1.46
CA ILE A 355 -22.10 12.93 -2.44
C ILE A 355 -22.52 13.55 -3.78
N PRO A 356 -21.77 13.31 -4.87
CA PRO A 356 -22.17 13.76 -6.19
C PRO A 356 -23.55 13.21 -6.59
N ASN A 357 -24.50 14.10 -6.89
CA ASN A 357 -25.81 13.70 -7.38
C ASN A 357 -25.76 13.27 -8.86
N LYS A 358 -26.88 12.77 -9.39
CA LYS A 358 -26.97 12.27 -10.78
C LYS A 358 -26.68 13.33 -11.86
N ASN A 359 -26.80 14.62 -11.52
CA ASN A 359 -26.53 15.73 -12.43
C ASN A 359 -25.10 16.27 -12.30
N PHE A 360 -24.29 15.72 -11.40
CA PHE A 360 -22.92 16.14 -11.20
C PHE A 360 -22.04 15.67 -12.37
N LEU A 361 -21.45 16.63 -13.08
CA LEU A 361 -20.53 16.38 -14.19
C LEU A 361 -19.10 16.60 -13.69
N PHE A 362 -18.23 15.61 -13.92
CA PHE A 362 -16.83 15.66 -13.51
C PHE A 362 -15.92 15.12 -14.62
N ASN A 363 -14.84 15.83 -14.88
CA ASN A 363 -13.79 15.41 -15.79
C ASN A 363 -12.43 15.60 -15.10
N PHE A 364 -11.54 14.61 -15.29
CA PHE A 364 -10.17 14.67 -14.79
C PHE A 364 -9.19 14.44 -15.94
N GLU A 365 -8.26 15.37 -16.07
CA GLU A 365 -7.19 15.35 -17.05
C GLU A 365 -5.86 15.55 -16.34
N LYS A 366 -4.88 14.73 -16.72
CA LYS A 366 -3.51 14.79 -16.24
C LYS A 366 -2.59 14.82 -17.45
N PHE A 367 -1.61 15.70 -17.40
CA PHE A 367 -0.55 15.80 -18.39
C PHE A 367 0.79 15.47 -17.74
N SER A 368 1.50 14.51 -18.32
CA SER A 368 2.77 13.98 -17.81
C SER A 368 3.60 13.41 -18.97
N LYS A 369 4.88 13.08 -18.73
CA LYS A 369 5.75 12.51 -19.77
C LYS A 369 5.38 11.07 -20.11
N ARG A 370 4.82 10.34 -19.15
CA ARG A 370 4.26 9.00 -19.32
C ARG A 370 2.81 8.99 -18.87
N THR A 371 1.97 8.24 -19.58
CA THR A 371 0.54 8.10 -19.24
C THR A 371 0.30 7.62 -17.80
N HIS A 372 1.12 6.69 -17.30
CA HIS A 372 0.98 6.12 -15.96
C HIS A 372 2.28 6.22 -15.18
N LEU A 373 2.16 6.28 -13.85
CA LEU A 373 3.29 6.32 -12.91
C LEU A 373 4.22 7.49 -13.19
N ASP A 374 3.63 8.68 -13.27
CA ASP A 374 4.37 9.92 -13.49
C ASP A 374 3.68 11.05 -12.73
N ILE A 375 4.43 12.13 -12.54
CA ILE A 375 4.01 13.34 -11.83
C ILE A 375 3.26 14.26 -12.77
#